data_AF-A0A8B7NGR1-F1
#
_entry.id   AF-A0A8B7NGR1-F1
#
_cell.length_a   1.000
_cell.length_b   1.000
_cell.length_c   1.000
_cell.angle_alpha   90.00
_cell.angle_beta   90.00
_cell.angle_gamma   90.00
#
_symmetry.space_group_name_H-M   'P 1'
#
loop_
_entity.id
_entity.type
_entity.pdbx_description
1 polymer ?
#
loop_
_entity_poly.entity_id
_entity_poly.type
_entity_poly.pdbx_seq_one_letter_code
_entity_poly.pdbx_strand_id
1 'polypeptide(L)'
;MLSRLKLEPEKNSKIQEIKERLDAVSKKCSSLEAQTRKLMPPDERWIITSSADSELAVASLIEKRRPSRLVVVSTHTSPISGLYDLLSRLAARYTGNISLLPLDSFWGLAGQSDRTLSYLWSYCSFRNKLTAVYGSHKQIWEHWKEFGTACDYNFRFDCYADYRLINDWTLRRIENVCCVTRTSSEISEILSKFVVTRWHFPDLGDEDVNWMSSILAEYSNYHPVRELVLPRDQLTDAGARQLFQKVPTIEMLYHEPDAPHLESACPSSAECVKLTITNILHWA
;
A
#
# COMPACT_ATOMS: atom_id res chain seq x y z
N MET A 1 54.56 25.32 43.42
CA MET A 1 54.85 25.67 42.01
C MET A 1 54.17 24.65 41.11
N LEU A 2 53.07 25.03 40.45
CA LEU A 2 52.38 24.21 39.45
C LEU A 2 52.41 24.99 38.13
N SER A 3 53.29 24.58 37.22
CA SER A 3 53.40 25.15 35.88
C SER A 3 52.25 24.66 35.00
N ARG A 4 51.41 25.59 34.52
CA ARG A 4 50.40 25.34 33.49
C ARG A 4 51.11 24.98 32.18
N LEU A 5 50.96 23.73 31.74
CA LEU A 5 51.27 23.29 30.39
C LEU A 5 50.32 23.99 29.39
N LYS A 6 50.87 24.90 28.57
CA LYS A 6 50.21 25.42 27.38
C LYS A 6 50.28 24.35 26.29
N LEU A 7 49.13 23.79 25.92
CA LEU A 7 48.98 22.92 24.76
C LEU A 7 48.79 23.78 23.51
N GLU A 8 49.65 23.57 22.51
CA GLU A 8 49.63 24.22 21.19
C GLU A 8 48.42 23.78 20.33
N PRO A 9 47.82 24.67 19.50
CA PRO A 9 46.58 24.42 18.76
C PRO A 9 46.76 23.70 17.40
N GLU A 10 47.97 23.25 17.06
CA GLU A 10 48.30 22.70 15.73
C GLU A 10 47.56 21.40 15.35
N LYS A 11 46.87 20.74 16.29
CA LYS A 11 46.10 19.51 16.00
C LYS A 11 44.75 19.75 15.30
N ASN A 12 44.20 20.96 15.32
CA ASN A 12 42.85 21.21 14.76
C ASN A 12 42.83 21.47 13.26
N SER A 13 43.90 22.02 12.67
CA SER A 13 43.95 22.29 11.21
C SER A 13 43.91 20.99 10.39
N LYS A 14 44.59 19.94 10.85
CA LYS A 14 44.61 18.62 10.20
C LYS A 14 43.24 17.94 10.21
N ILE A 15 42.45 18.12 11.27
CA ILE A 15 41.09 17.55 11.35
C ILE A 15 40.16 18.22 10.34
N GLN A 16 40.28 19.54 10.19
CA GLN A 16 39.50 20.29 9.22
C GLN A 16 39.85 19.90 7.78
N GLU A 17 41.14 19.77 7.47
CA GLU A 17 41.60 19.32 6.15
C GLU A 17 41.09 17.89 5.83
N ILE A 18 41.10 16.99 6.82
CA ILE A 18 40.55 15.63 6.66
C ILE A 18 39.05 15.67 6.36
N LYS A 19 38.28 16.50 7.08
CA LYS A 19 36.84 16.65 6.81
C LYS A 19 36.56 17.17 5.41
N GLU A 20 37.28 18.22 4.98
CA GLU A 20 37.10 18.80 3.65
C GLU A 20 37.45 17.80 2.54
N ARG A 21 38.52 17.01 2.73
CA ARG A 21 38.86 15.92 1.81
C ARG A 21 37.80 14.82 1.82
N LEU A 22 37.26 14.44 2.97
CA LEU A 22 36.21 13.43 3.07
C LEU A 22 34.92 13.92 2.37
N ASP A 23 34.54 15.18 2.56
CA ASP A 23 33.39 15.80 1.90
C ASP A 23 33.60 15.90 0.38
N ALA A 24 34.81 16.24 -0.06
CA ALA A 24 35.16 16.30 -1.48
C ALA A 24 35.12 14.91 -2.13
N VAL A 25 35.65 13.88 -1.45
CA VAL A 25 35.58 12.49 -1.89
C VAL A 25 34.14 12.01 -1.90
N SER A 26 33.36 12.30 -0.87
CA SER A 26 31.93 11.96 -0.79
C SER A 26 31.16 12.57 -1.96
N LYS A 27 31.33 13.87 -2.23
CA LYS A 27 30.74 14.56 -3.40
C LYS A 27 31.19 13.92 -4.73
N LYS A 28 32.46 13.55 -4.86
CA LYS A 28 33.00 12.91 -6.07
C LYS A 28 32.43 11.50 -6.26
N CYS A 29 32.29 10.71 -5.20
CA CYS A 29 31.65 9.40 -5.24
C CYS A 29 30.18 9.52 -5.66
N SER A 30 29.41 10.43 -5.05
CA SER A 30 28.01 10.68 -5.44
C SER A 30 27.87 11.12 -6.90
N SER A 31 28.83 11.90 -7.42
CA SER A 31 28.87 12.31 -8.83
C SER A 31 29.15 11.13 -9.78
N LEU A 32 30.11 10.26 -9.43
CA LEU A 32 30.45 9.07 -10.23
C LEU A 32 29.33 8.02 -10.21
N GLU A 33 28.70 7.82 -9.05
CA GLU A 33 27.51 6.97 -8.91
C GLU A 33 26.32 7.51 -9.74
N ALA A 34 26.15 8.84 -9.79
CA ALA A 34 25.13 9.46 -10.64
C ALA A 34 25.41 9.24 -12.14
N GLN A 35 26.67 9.30 -12.58
CA GLN A 35 27.06 9.06 -13.98
C GLN A 35 26.93 7.60 -14.42
N THR A 36 26.99 6.65 -13.49
CA THR A 36 26.86 5.21 -13.78
C THR A 36 25.45 4.68 -13.53
N ARG A 37 24.56 5.47 -12.91
CA ARG A 37 23.18 5.04 -12.63
C ARG A 37 22.37 4.97 -13.92
N LYS A 38 21.96 3.75 -14.28
CA LYS A 38 20.99 3.50 -15.36
C LYS A 38 19.64 4.11 -14.97
N LEU A 39 19.35 5.30 -15.50
CA LEU A 39 18.06 5.97 -15.32
C LEU A 39 16.93 5.15 -15.99
N MET A 40 15.70 5.34 -15.50
CA MET A 40 14.51 4.74 -16.11
C MET A 40 14.30 5.28 -17.54
N PRO A 41 13.86 4.43 -18.48
CA PRO A 41 13.62 4.84 -19.86
C PRO A 41 12.42 5.81 -19.96
N PRO A 42 12.48 6.83 -20.82
CA PRO A 42 11.33 7.70 -21.05
C PRO A 42 10.19 6.95 -21.75
N ASP A 43 8.96 7.45 -21.58
CA ASP A 43 7.72 7.00 -22.24
C ASP A 43 7.31 5.54 -21.97
N GLU A 44 8.04 4.83 -21.12
CA GLU A 44 7.69 3.51 -20.63
C GLU A 44 6.86 3.55 -19.33
N ARG A 45 6.19 2.44 -19.02
CA ARG A 45 5.53 2.23 -17.73
C ARG A 45 6.61 2.04 -16.66
N TRP A 46 6.61 2.90 -15.64
CA TRP A 46 7.49 2.74 -14.49
C TRP A 46 6.74 2.04 -13.37
N ILE A 47 7.34 0.98 -12.83
CA ILE A 47 6.82 0.22 -11.70
C ILE A 47 7.85 0.38 -10.58
N ILE A 48 7.42 0.96 -9.47
CA ILE A 48 8.24 1.18 -8.29
C ILE A 48 7.79 0.17 -7.24
N THR A 49 8.66 -0.81 -6.94
CA THR A 49 8.39 -1.86 -5.95
C THR A 49 9.42 -1.88 -4.81
N SER A 50 10.44 -1.01 -4.87
CA SER A 50 11.51 -0.97 -3.88
C SER A 50 12.05 0.44 -3.69
N SER A 51 12.83 0.66 -2.61
CA SER A 51 13.57 1.91 -2.40
C SER A 51 14.62 2.18 -3.49
N ALA A 52 15.16 1.15 -4.13
CA ALA A 52 16.11 1.33 -5.24
C ALA A 52 15.39 1.89 -6.49
N ASP A 53 14.24 1.32 -6.84
CA ASP A 53 13.41 1.81 -7.96
C ASP A 53 12.94 3.23 -7.70
N SER A 54 12.63 3.52 -6.43
CA SER A 54 12.21 4.83 -5.95
C SER A 54 13.26 5.91 -6.23
N GLU A 55 14.50 5.67 -5.86
CA GLU A 55 15.60 6.61 -6.13
C GLU A 55 15.89 6.74 -7.62
N LEU A 56 15.79 5.65 -8.38
CA LEU A 56 15.95 5.69 -9.84
C LEU A 56 14.84 6.50 -10.51
N ALA A 57 13.58 6.33 -10.09
CA ALA A 57 12.45 7.08 -10.62
C ALA A 57 12.58 8.58 -10.31
N VAL A 58 12.92 8.95 -9.07
CA VAL A 58 13.13 10.35 -8.69
C VAL A 58 14.28 10.98 -9.47
N ALA A 59 15.42 10.28 -9.60
CA ALA A 59 16.54 10.75 -10.41
C ALA A 59 16.13 10.94 -11.89
N SER A 60 15.36 10.01 -12.44
CA SER A 60 14.88 10.08 -13.82
C SER A 60 13.94 11.28 -14.05
N LEU A 61 13.08 11.59 -13.07
CA LEU A 61 12.23 12.79 -13.12
C LEU A 61 13.02 14.09 -13.02
N ILE A 62 14.13 14.12 -12.27
CA ILE A 62 15.03 15.28 -12.19
C ILE A 62 15.66 15.56 -13.56
N GLU A 63 16.07 14.50 -14.25
CA GLU A 63 16.57 14.55 -15.64
C GLU A 63 15.45 14.71 -16.69
N LYS A 64 14.25 15.15 -16.26
CA LYS A 64 13.08 15.43 -17.09
C LYS A 64 12.58 14.25 -17.93
N ARG A 65 12.98 13.02 -17.61
CA ARG A 65 12.37 11.82 -18.20
C ARG A 65 10.99 11.63 -17.61
N ARG A 66 10.03 11.21 -18.44
CA ARG A 66 8.63 11.03 -18.03
C ARG A 66 8.20 9.59 -18.32
N PRO A 67 7.51 8.92 -17.39
CA PRO A 67 6.84 7.66 -17.72
C PRO A 67 5.57 7.91 -18.53
N SER A 68 5.13 6.92 -19.30
CA SER A 68 3.76 6.88 -19.81
C SER A 68 2.74 6.56 -18.71
N ARG A 69 3.16 5.77 -17.71
CA ARG A 69 2.38 5.47 -16.50
C ARG A 69 3.30 5.24 -15.31
N LEU A 70 2.98 5.85 -14.17
CA LEU A 70 3.73 5.67 -12.92
C LEU A 70 2.91 4.83 -11.95
N VAL A 71 3.42 3.65 -11.59
CA VAL A 71 2.76 2.73 -10.66
C VAL A 71 3.67 2.50 -9.46
N VAL A 72 3.12 2.64 -8.25
CA VAL A 72 3.81 2.33 -7.00
C VAL A 72 3.11 1.15 -6.34
N VAL A 73 3.87 0.09 -6.07
CA VAL A 73 3.39 -1.13 -5.42
C VAL A 73 4.18 -1.33 -4.14
N SER A 74 3.51 -1.37 -2.99
CA SER A 74 4.15 -1.60 -1.69
C SER A 74 3.38 -2.70 -0.99
N THR A 75 3.91 -3.93 -0.93
CA THR A 75 3.18 -5.04 -0.30
C THR A 75 3.65 -5.28 1.12
N HIS A 76 2.90 -6.04 1.91
CA HIS A 76 3.32 -6.42 3.26
C HIS A 76 4.61 -7.28 3.27
N THR A 77 4.87 -8.07 2.23
CA THR A 77 6.13 -8.84 2.05
C THR A 77 7.28 -8.02 1.48
N SER A 78 6.99 -6.86 0.88
CA SER A 78 8.00 -5.99 0.27
C SER A 78 7.62 -4.52 0.46
N PRO A 79 7.59 -4.04 1.72
CA PRO A 79 7.17 -2.68 2.02
C PRO A 79 8.25 -1.68 1.54
N ILE A 80 7.80 -0.58 0.93
CA ILE A 80 8.70 0.51 0.56
C ILE A 80 8.97 1.38 1.79
N SER A 81 10.18 1.28 2.33
CA SER A 81 10.62 2.15 3.43
C SER A 81 10.57 3.62 3.02
N GLY A 82 9.90 4.44 3.82
CA GLY A 82 9.75 5.87 3.53
C GLY A 82 8.76 6.18 2.40
N LEU A 83 7.77 5.30 2.16
CA LEU A 83 6.74 5.47 1.12
C LEU A 83 6.13 6.88 1.08
N TYR A 84 5.88 7.51 2.22
CA TYR A 84 5.40 8.90 2.29
C TYR A 84 6.34 9.90 1.60
N ASP A 85 7.64 9.85 1.95
CA ASP A 85 8.64 10.77 1.41
C ASP A 85 8.81 10.55 -0.10
N LEU A 86 8.83 9.28 -0.52
CA LEU A 86 8.84 8.89 -1.91
C LEU A 86 7.66 9.52 -2.68
N LEU A 87 6.44 9.26 -2.23
CA LEU A 87 5.23 9.72 -2.90
C LEU A 87 5.21 11.26 -2.99
N SER A 88 5.62 11.94 -1.91
CA SER A 88 5.78 13.39 -1.90
C SER A 88 6.80 13.87 -2.94
N ARG A 89 7.97 13.20 -3.04
CA ARG A 89 9.03 13.53 -4.01
C ARG A 89 8.60 13.27 -5.46
N LEU A 90 7.85 12.20 -5.71
CA LEU A 90 7.30 11.86 -7.03
C LEU A 90 6.27 12.89 -7.45
N ALA A 91 5.27 13.19 -6.62
CA ALA A 91 4.23 14.15 -6.95
C ALA A 91 4.73 15.58 -7.08
N ALA A 92 5.79 15.96 -6.36
CA ALA A 92 6.43 17.26 -6.56
C ALA A 92 7.03 17.43 -7.97
N ARG A 93 7.35 16.32 -8.66
CA ARG A 93 8.09 16.35 -9.93
C ARG A 93 7.28 15.87 -11.12
N TYR A 94 6.40 14.90 -10.93
CA TYR A 94 5.59 14.27 -11.97
C TYR A 94 4.20 14.90 -12.03
N THR A 95 3.78 15.31 -13.22
CA THR A 95 2.49 16.00 -13.44
C THR A 95 1.36 15.06 -13.84
N GLY A 96 1.67 13.83 -14.23
CA GLY A 96 0.67 12.82 -14.58
C GLY A 96 0.13 12.06 -13.38
N ASN A 97 -0.70 11.05 -13.68
CA ASN A 97 -1.35 10.23 -12.68
C ASN A 97 -0.42 9.14 -12.12
N ILE A 98 -0.48 8.95 -10.80
CA ILE A 98 0.20 7.94 -10.01
C ILE A 98 -0.84 6.90 -9.61
N SER A 99 -0.67 5.67 -10.08
CA SER A 99 -1.45 4.53 -9.60
C SER A 99 -0.78 3.94 -8.37
N LEU A 100 -1.49 3.97 -7.24
CA LEU A 100 -1.09 3.24 -6.04
C LEU A 100 -1.79 1.89 -6.06
N LEU A 101 -1.05 0.81 -5.82
CA LEU A 101 -1.59 -0.55 -5.74
C LEU A 101 -1.05 -1.22 -4.49
N PRO A 102 -1.88 -2.06 -3.86
CA PRO A 102 -2.29 -1.89 -2.48
C PRO A 102 -1.09 -1.77 -1.58
N LEU A 103 -1.22 -0.82 -0.65
CA LEU A 103 -0.14 -0.41 0.22
C LEU A 103 0.04 -1.39 1.37
N ASP A 104 1.26 -1.52 1.85
CA ASP A 104 1.62 -2.29 3.03
C ASP A 104 0.80 -1.82 4.25
N SER A 105 0.51 -0.52 4.32
CA SER A 105 -0.37 0.06 5.33
C SER A 105 -1.85 -0.31 5.16
N PHE A 106 -2.31 -0.59 3.93
CA PHE A 106 -3.67 -1.07 3.68
C PHE A 106 -3.88 -2.48 4.24
N TRP A 107 -2.82 -3.29 4.23
CA TRP A 107 -2.76 -4.58 4.90
C TRP A 107 -2.06 -4.49 6.26
N GLY A 108 -1.97 -3.32 6.89
CA GLY A 108 -1.35 -3.19 8.21
C GLY A 108 -2.11 -3.95 9.30
N LEU A 109 -1.45 -4.22 10.43
CA LEU A 109 -2.12 -4.85 11.57
C LEU A 109 -3.15 -3.91 12.20
N ALA A 110 -4.13 -4.48 12.92
CA ALA A 110 -5.11 -3.72 13.68
C ALA A 110 -4.44 -2.70 14.61
N GLY A 111 -4.93 -1.47 14.62
CA GLY A 111 -4.39 -0.40 15.47
C GLY A 111 -3.08 0.23 14.98
N GLN A 112 -2.46 -0.27 13.90
CA GLN A 112 -1.40 0.46 13.22
C GLN A 112 -2.01 1.61 12.44
N SER A 113 -1.91 2.82 13.01
CA SER A 113 -2.39 4.04 12.39
C SER A 113 -1.71 4.24 11.03
N ASP A 114 -2.52 4.43 9.98
CA ASP A 114 -2.03 4.79 8.65
C ASP A 114 -1.66 6.28 8.58
N ARG A 115 -0.71 6.69 9.44
CA ARG A 115 -0.22 8.08 9.46
C ARG A 115 0.27 8.47 8.08
N THR A 116 0.98 7.55 7.41
CA THR A 116 1.52 7.71 6.05
C THR A 116 0.48 8.22 5.06
N LEU A 117 -0.71 7.60 4.98
CA LEU A 117 -1.75 8.03 4.06
C LEU A 117 -2.50 9.29 4.50
N SER A 118 -2.73 9.47 5.81
CA SER A 118 -3.37 10.72 6.29
C SER A 118 -2.57 11.97 5.93
N TYR A 119 -1.23 11.89 6.00
CA TYR A 119 -0.38 13.02 5.65
C TYR A 119 -0.38 13.30 4.15
N LEU A 120 -0.43 12.28 3.29
CA LEU A 120 -0.46 12.46 1.83
C LEU A 120 -1.65 13.31 1.38
N TRP A 121 -2.80 13.19 2.05
CA TRP A 121 -4.02 13.88 1.62
C TRP A 121 -4.07 15.32 2.08
N SER A 122 -3.42 15.62 3.20
CA SER A 122 -3.25 17.00 3.66
C SER A 122 -2.41 17.88 2.72
N TYR A 123 -1.62 17.34 1.78
CA TYR A 123 -0.77 18.13 0.88
C TYR A 123 -1.35 18.34 -0.53
N CYS A 124 -1.45 19.61 -0.95
CA CYS A 124 -2.11 20.02 -2.19
C CYS A 124 -1.57 19.38 -3.49
N SER A 125 -0.27 19.05 -3.53
CA SER A 125 0.42 18.57 -4.73
C SER A 125 0.10 17.12 -5.11
N PHE A 126 -0.45 16.34 -4.17
CA PHE A 126 -0.74 14.91 -4.33
C PHE A 126 -2.18 14.63 -4.81
N ARG A 127 -3.09 15.57 -4.55
CA ARG A 127 -4.54 15.35 -4.48
C ARG A 127 -5.22 14.97 -5.80
N ASN A 128 -4.79 15.53 -6.92
CA ASN A 128 -5.41 15.27 -8.23
C ASN A 128 -4.65 14.24 -9.08
N LYS A 129 -3.62 13.62 -8.50
CA LYS A 129 -2.71 12.72 -9.24
C LYS A 129 -3.00 11.26 -8.96
N LEU A 130 -3.76 10.92 -7.93
CA LEU A 130 -4.05 9.54 -7.59
C LEU A 130 -5.18 8.97 -8.44
N THR A 131 -4.96 7.80 -9.03
CA THR A 131 -6.05 7.04 -9.68
C THR A 131 -6.90 6.27 -8.65
N ALA A 132 -6.30 5.90 -7.52
CA ALA A 132 -6.94 5.15 -6.45
C ALA A 132 -6.53 5.70 -5.08
N VAL A 133 -7.46 5.68 -4.13
CA VAL A 133 -7.27 6.16 -2.75
C VAL A 133 -7.51 5.01 -1.79
N TYR A 134 -6.54 4.73 -0.91
CA TYR A 134 -6.59 3.69 0.10
C TYR A 134 -6.58 4.30 1.48
N GLY A 135 -7.42 3.85 2.41
CA GLY A 135 -7.28 4.28 3.80
C GLY A 135 -8.51 4.01 4.65
N SER A 136 -8.50 4.52 5.87
CA SER A 136 -9.64 4.40 6.76
C SER A 136 -10.82 5.24 6.27
N HIS A 137 -12.01 4.93 6.78
CA HIS A 137 -13.23 5.69 6.51
C HIS A 137 -13.02 7.21 6.62
N LYS A 138 -12.49 7.67 7.76
CA LYS A 138 -12.35 9.12 8.06
C LYS A 138 -11.47 9.80 7.03
N GLN A 139 -10.39 9.11 6.73
CA GLN A 139 -9.40 9.46 5.76
C GLN A 139 -10.11 9.67 4.39
N ILE A 140 -10.81 8.64 3.92
CA ILE A 140 -11.44 8.67 2.58
C ILE A 140 -12.55 9.72 2.55
N TRP A 141 -13.27 9.91 3.66
CA TRP A 141 -14.29 10.95 3.81
C TRP A 141 -13.71 12.34 3.62
N GLU A 142 -12.60 12.63 4.32
CA GLU A 142 -11.91 13.92 4.22
C GLU A 142 -11.50 14.19 2.77
N HIS A 143 -10.95 13.17 2.10
CA HIS A 143 -10.62 13.25 0.68
C HIS A 143 -11.88 13.46 -0.20
N TRP A 144 -12.92 12.66 -0.04
CA TRP A 144 -14.14 12.76 -0.85
C TRP A 144 -14.84 14.11 -0.68
N LYS A 145 -15.00 14.59 0.56
CA LYS A 145 -15.65 15.87 0.87
C LYS A 145 -14.93 17.05 0.23
N GLU A 146 -13.61 17.00 0.21
CA GLU A 146 -12.79 18.09 -0.34
C GLU A 146 -12.74 18.08 -1.87
N PHE A 147 -12.82 16.91 -2.52
CA PHE A 147 -12.54 16.80 -3.96
C PHE A 147 -13.73 16.34 -4.82
N GLY A 148 -14.70 15.59 -4.28
CA GLY A 148 -15.90 15.17 -4.99
C GLY A 148 -15.66 14.36 -6.28
N THR A 149 -14.50 13.73 -6.43
CA THR A 149 -14.00 13.18 -7.71
C THR A 149 -14.13 11.67 -7.89
N ALA A 150 -13.99 11.26 -9.16
CA ALA A 150 -14.07 9.91 -9.73
C ALA A 150 -12.78 9.08 -9.53
N CYS A 151 -12.33 8.92 -8.29
CA CYS A 151 -11.24 8.01 -7.96
C CYS A 151 -11.80 6.66 -7.50
N ASP A 152 -11.02 5.59 -7.69
CA ASP A 152 -11.34 4.30 -7.09
C ASP A 152 -11.02 4.34 -5.59
N TYR A 153 -12.04 4.07 -4.76
CA TYR A 153 -11.93 4.12 -3.30
C TYR A 153 -11.73 2.73 -2.72
N ASN A 154 -10.79 2.63 -1.78
CA ASN A 154 -10.34 1.39 -1.18
C ASN A 154 -10.35 1.52 0.35
N PHE A 155 -11.38 0.98 0.98
CA PHE A 155 -11.64 1.20 2.40
C PHE A 155 -10.93 0.18 3.27
N ARG A 156 -10.29 0.66 4.33
CA ARG A 156 -9.77 -0.16 5.42
C ARG A 156 -10.64 0.07 6.65
N PHE A 157 -11.17 -1.01 7.20
CA PHE A 157 -11.95 -1.03 8.43
C PHE A 157 -11.12 -1.68 9.53
N ASP A 158 -10.71 -0.86 10.49
CA ASP A 158 -9.89 -1.30 11.63
C ASP A 158 -10.72 -1.44 12.90
N CYS A 159 -11.83 -0.70 13.00
CA CYS A 159 -12.65 -0.71 14.21
C CYS A 159 -14.13 -0.42 13.94
N TYR A 160 -14.94 -0.62 14.97
CA TYR A 160 -16.36 -0.25 14.96
C TYR A 160 -16.50 1.25 14.60
N ALA A 161 -15.76 2.20 15.18
CA ALA A 161 -16.02 3.63 14.91
C ALA A 161 -16.04 4.07 13.41
N ASP A 162 -15.44 3.30 12.50
CA ASP A 162 -15.34 3.58 11.07
C ASP A 162 -16.68 3.48 10.29
N TYR A 163 -17.71 2.79 10.77
CA TYR A 163 -18.92 2.51 9.96
C TYR A 163 -20.02 3.60 10.03
N ARG A 164 -20.11 4.39 11.12
CA ARG A 164 -21.26 5.30 11.37
C ARG A 164 -21.41 6.42 10.35
N LEU A 165 -20.38 6.64 9.55
CA LEU A 165 -20.23 7.84 8.75
C LEU A 165 -20.31 7.53 7.23
N ILE A 166 -20.54 6.28 6.81
CA ILE A 166 -20.65 5.88 5.38
C ILE A 166 -22.06 6.10 4.82
N ASN A 167 -23.08 6.11 5.68
CA ASN A 167 -24.48 6.06 5.26
C ASN A 167 -24.92 7.23 4.36
N ASP A 168 -24.22 8.36 4.43
CA ASP A 168 -24.56 9.61 3.71
C ASP A 168 -23.80 9.78 2.38
N TRP A 169 -23.06 8.77 1.93
CA TRP A 169 -22.17 8.91 0.77
C TRP A 169 -22.90 8.61 -0.54
N THR A 170 -22.62 9.42 -1.57
CA THR A 170 -23.14 9.21 -2.94
C THR A 170 -22.16 8.43 -3.83
N LEU A 171 -21.22 7.67 -3.25
CA LEU A 171 -20.32 6.83 -4.04
C LEU A 171 -21.11 5.72 -4.75
N ARG A 172 -20.72 5.42 -5.99
CA ARG A 172 -21.35 4.34 -6.76
C ARG A 172 -20.65 3.00 -6.64
N ARG A 173 -19.35 3.00 -6.33
CA ARG A 173 -18.51 1.81 -6.34
C ARG A 173 -17.39 1.93 -5.31
N ILE A 174 -17.10 0.82 -4.65
CA ILE A 174 -15.92 0.64 -3.80
C ILE A 174 -15.10 -0.46 -4.45
N GLU A 175 -13.84 -0.19 -4.77
CA GLU A 175 -13.05 -1.18 -5.50
C GLU A 175 -12.57 -2.28 -4.54
N ASN A 176 -11.89 -1.89 -3.46
CA ASN A 176 -11.38 -2.82 -2.47
C ASN A 176 -11.91 -2.49 -1.06
N VAL A 177 -12.26 -3.54 -0.30
CA VAL A 177 -12.58 -3.44 1.12
C VAL A 177 -11.63 -4.33 1.90
N CYS A 178 -10.91 -3.75 2.85
CA CYS A 178 -10.05 -4.46 3.78
C CYS A 178 -10.68 -4.47 5.16
N CYS A 179 -10.99 -5.66 5.67
CA CYS A 179 -11.53 -5.89 6.99
C CYS A 179 -10.44 -6.48 7.87
N VAL A 180 -9.93 -5.69 8.81
CA VAL A 180 -9.02 -6.20 9.83
C VAL A 180 -9.86 -6.86 10.94
N THR A 181 -9.31 -7.85 11.63
CA THR A 181 -10.05 -8.75 12.52
C THR A 181 -11.03 -8.06 13.47
N ARG A 182 -12.23 -8.65 13.61
CA ARG A 182 -13.31 -8.23 14.54
C ARG A 182 -14.02 -6.91 14.22
N THR A 183 -14.08 -6.49 12.96
CA THR A 183 -15.07 -5.47 12.55
C THR A 183 -16.49 -6.00 12.76
N SER A 184 -17.48 -5.11 12.92
CA SER A 184 -18.88 -5.55 13.07
C SER A 184 -19.39 -6.22 11.80
N SER A 185 -20.27 -7.21 11.95
CA SER A 185 -21.01 -7.82 10.84
C SER A 185 -21.94 -6.81 10.15
N GLU A 186 -22.35 -5.75 10.85
CA GLU A 186 -23.16 -4.63 10.32
C GLU A 186 -22.48 -3.91 9.13
N ILE A 187 -21.19 -4.13 8.91
CA ILE A 187 -20.47 -3.60 7.75
C ILE A 187 -21.12 -4.03 6.42
N SER A 188 -21.72 -5.22 6.38
CA SER A 188 -22.35 -5.78 5.19
C SER A 188 -23.59 -5.01 4.77
N GLU A 189 -24.44 -4.65 5.74
CA GLU A 189 -25.64 -3.83 5.52
C GLU A 189 -25.26 -2.45 4.97
N ILE A 190 -24.21 -1.84 5.52
CA ILE A 190 -23.74 -0.52 5.07
C ILE A 190 -23.16 -0.62 3.66
N LEU A 191 -22.35 -1.65 3.41
CA LEU A 191 -21.73 -1.88 2.12
C LEU A 191 -22.71 -2.37 1.05
N SER A 192 -23.90 -2.84 1.42
CA SER A 192 -24.94 -3.32 0.48
C SER A 192 -25.33 -2.29 -0.59
N LYS A 193 -25.12 -0.99 -0.33
CA LYS A 193 -25.38 0.11 -1.25
C LYS A 193 -24.29 0.27 -2.33
N PHE A 194 -23.16 -0.39 -2.15
CA PHE A 194 -21.98 -0.28 -3.02
C PHE A 194 -21.64 -1.64 -3.61
N VAL A 195 -21.19 -1.63 -4.85
CA VAL A 195 -20.54 -2.80 -5.46
C VAL A 195 -19.09 -2.83 -5.00
N VAL A 196 -18.72 -3.87 -4.24
CA VAL A 196 -17.36 -4.18 -3.78
C VAL A 196 -16.74 -5.15 -4.76
N THR A 197 -15.60 -4.80 -5.34
CA THR A 197 -14.94 -5.68 -6.33
C THR A 197 -14.14 -6.77 -5.62
N ARG A 198 -13.41 -6.41 -4.57
CA ARG A 198 -12.49 -7.32 -3.89
C ARG A 198 -12.46 -7.11 -2.39
N TRP A 199 -12.54 -8.22 -1.65
CA TRP A 199 -12.48 -8.26 -0.20
C TRP A 199 -11.11 -8.71 0.28
N HIS A 200 -10.56 -8.05 1.28
CA HIS A 200 -9.25 -8.33 1.85
C HIS A 200 -9.44 -8.65 3.33
N PHE A 201 -8.87 -9.76 3.79
CA PHE A 201 -8.84 -10.16 5.20
C PHE A 201 -7.40 -10.48 5.58
N PRO A 202 -6.61 -9.47 5.98
CA PRO A 202 -5.17 -9.60 6.05
C PRO A 202 -4.61 -10.60 7.04
N ASP A 203 -5.35 -10.88 8.11
CA ASP A 203 -4.91 -11.71 9.22
C ASP A 203 -5.97 -12.79 9.53
N LEU A 204 -6.57 -13.36 8.48
CA LEU A 204 -7.66 -14.33 8.64
C LEU A 204 -7.13 -15.65 9.22
N GLY A 205 -7.38 -15.89 10.51
CA GLY A 205 -7.17 -17.18 11.16
C GLY A 205 -8.38 -18.11 11.07
N ASP A 206 -8.20 -19.36 11.48
CA ASP A 206 -9.27 -20.37 11.52
C ASP A 206 -10.48 -19.90 12.35
N GLU A 207 -10.22 -19.24 13.48
CA GLU A 207 -11.24 -18.70 14.39
C GLU A 207 -12.09 -17.59 13.75
N ASP A 208 -11.53 -16.90 12.76
CA ASP A 208 -12.13 -15.73 12.12
C ASP A 208 -12.98 -16.11 10.89
N VAL A 209 -12.88 -17.36 10.40
CA VAL A 209 -13.64 -17.84 9.23
C VAL A 209 -15.14 -17.66 9.44
N ASN A 210 -15.68 -17.89 10.63
CA ASN A 210 -17.10 -17.69 10.90
C ASN A 210 -17.50 -16.21 10.81
N TRP A 211 -16.66 -15.33 11.34
CA TRP A 211 -16.89 -13.89 11.34
C TRP A 211 -16.87 -13.33 9.91
N MET A 212 -15.81 -13.63 9.15
CA MET A 212 -15.67 -13.22 7.76
C MET A 212 -16.78 -13.80 6.88
N SER A 213 -17.16 -15.07 7.08
CA SER A 213 -18.27 -15.68 6.33
C SER A 213 -19.60 -15.00 6.63
N SER A 214 -19.82 -14.53 7.87
CA SER A 214 -21.06 -13.83 8.24
C SER A 214 -21.16 -12.49 7.50
N ILE A 215 -20.05 -11.76 7.40
CA ILE A 215 -19.96 -10.52 6.62
C ILE A 215 -20.29 -10.79 5.14
N LEU A 216 -19.57 -11.74 4.54
CA LEU A 216 -19.70 -12.01 3.11
C LEU A 216 -21.07 -12.61 2.75
N ALA A 217 -21.65 -13.46 3.60
CA ALA A 217 -22.97 -14.05 3.38
C ALA A 217 -24.06 -12.97 3.41
N GLU A 218 -24.00 -12.05 4.37
CA GLU A 218 -24.95 -10.94 4.45
C GLU A 218 -24.83 -10.00 3.25
N TYR A 219 -23.60 -9.65 2.84
CA TYR A 219 -23.35 -8.86 1.64
C TYR A 219 -23.82 -9.56 0.36
N SER A 220 -23.66 -10.89 0.29
CA SER A 220 -24.06 -11.72 -0.85
C SER A 220 -25.56 -11.69 -1.15
N ASN A 221 -26.39 -11.31 -0.17
CA ASN A 221 -27.82 -11.09 -0.39
C ASN A 221 -28.10 -9.92 -1.36
N TYR A 222 -27.13 -9.01 -1.53
CA TYR A 222 -27.24 -7.81 -2.34
C TYR A 222 -26.35 -7.87 -3.58
N HIS A 223 -25.11 -8.35 -3.45
CA HIS A 223 -24.13 -8.43 -4.54
C HIS A 223 -23.28 -9.70 -4.44
N PRO A 224 -22.96 -10.39 -5.56
CA PRO A 224 -22.11 -11.57 -5.51
C PRO A 224 -20.68 -11.23 -5.05
N VAL A 225 -20.16 -11.99 -4.08
CA VAL A 225 -18.75 -11.93 -3.67
C VAL A 225 -17.92 -12.74 -4.66
N ARG A 226 -17.03 -12.08 -5.40
CA ARG A 226 -16.23 -12.74 -6.44
C ARG A 226 -14.77 -12.92 -6.06
N GLU A 227 -14.14 -11.88 -5.54
CA GLU A 227 -12.70 -11.86 -5.28
C GLU A 227 -12.39 -11.70 -3.79
N LEU A 228 -11.57 -12.62 -3.27
CA LEU A 228 -11.07 -12.64 -1.90
C LEU A 228 -9.54 -12.54 -1.90
N VAL A 229 -8.96 -11.77 -0.98
CA VAL A 229 -7.51 -11.60 -0.81
C VAL A 229 -7.12 -11.89 0.62
N LEU A 230 -6.22 -12.86 0.76
CA LEU A 230 -5.58 -13.24 2.01
C LEU A 230 -4.08 -12.92 1.90
N PRO A 231 -3.69 -11.66 2.15
CA PRO A 231 -2.31 -11.24 1.97
C PRO A 231 -1.37 -11.96 2.93
N ARG A 232 -1.78 -12.27 4.17
CA ARG A 232 -1.03 -13.16 5.06
C ARG A 232 -1.82 -14.41 5.34
N ASP A 233 -1.14 -15.53 5.24
CA ASP A 233 -1.75 -16.83 5.46
C ASP A 233 -1.63 -17.25 6.93
N GLN A 234 -2.78 -17.30 7.61
CA GLN A 234 -2.90 -17.80 8.98
C GLN A 234 -3.91 -18.95 9.08
N LEU A 235 -4.40 -19.44 7.94
CA LEU A 235 -5.33 -20.55 7.91
C LEU A 235 -4.57 -21.87 7.98
N THR A 236 -5.18 -22.86 8.62
CA THR A 236 -4.77 -24.25 8.48
C THR A 236 -5.48 -24.92 7.31
N ASP A 237 -5.13 -26.17 6.99
CA ASP A 237 -5.92 -27.02 6.08
C ASP A 237 -7.40 -27.09 6.44
N ALA A 238 -7.71 -27.10 7.76
CA ALA A 238 -9.09 -27.16 8.23
C ALA A 238 -9.81 -25.82 8.01
N GLY A 239 -9.15 -24.71 8.33
CA GLY A 239 -9.68 -23.37 8.09
C GLY A 239 -9.91 -23.09 6.60
N ALA A 240 -8.97 -23.47 5.74
CA ALA A 240 -9.10 -23.34 4.29
C ALA A 240 -10.30 -24.10 3.73
N ARG A 241 -10.51 -25.35 4.16
CA ARG A 241 -11.70 -26.13 3.75
C ARG A 241 -12.99 -25.49 4.26
N GLN A 242 -12.97 -24.99 5.50
CA GLN A 242 -14.13 -24.33 6.09
C GLN A 242 -14.48 -23.03 5.37
N LEU A 243 -13.48 -22.25 4.93
CA LEU A 243 -13.64 -21.03 4.14
C LEU A 243 -14.46 -21.32 2.87
N PHE A 244 -14.01 -22.25 2.04
CA PHE A 244 -14.70 -22.59 0.79
C PHE A 244 -16.07 -23.24 1.01
N GLN A 245 -16.26 -23.98 2.11
CA GLN A 245 -17.58 -24.52 2.47
C GLN A 245 -18.58 -23.43 2.84
N LYS A 246 -18.12 -22.37 3.54
CA LYS A 246 -19.00 -21.30 4.03
C LYS A 246 -19.23 -20.19 3.01
N VAL A 247 -18.27 -19.98 2.11
CA VAL A 247 -18.35 -18.95 1.07
C VAL A 247 -18.14 -19.60 -0.30
N PRO A 248 -19.08 -20.46 -0.76
CA PRO A 248 -18.93 -21.20 -2.01
C PRO A 248 -19.02 -20.32 -3.26
N THR A 249 -19.34 -19.03 -3.09
CA THR A 249 -19.48 -18.04 -4.17
C THR A 249 -18.16 -17.41 -4.60
N ILE A 250 -17.06 -17.64 -3.87
CA ILE A 250 -15.74 -17.11 -4.23
C ILE A 250 -15.34 -17.67 -5.60
N GLU A 251 -15.15 -16.78 -6.57
CA GLU A 251 -14.66 -17.11 -7.91
C GLU A 251 -13.12 -17.09 -7.94
N MET A 252 -12.50 -16.16 -7.21
CA MET A 252 -11.04 -15.97 -7.20
C MET A 252 -10.52 -15.70 -5.79
N LEU A 253 -9.57 -16.52 -5.34
CA LEU A 253 -8.85 -16.36 -4.09
C LEU A 253 -7.40 -15.97 -4.38
N TYR A 254 -7.01 -14.76 -4.02
CA TYR A 254 -5.63 -14.34 -4.00
C TYR A 254 -5.00 -14.63 -2.64
N HIS A 255 -3.84 -15.28 -2.61
CA HIS A 255 -3.19 -15.68 -1.36
C HIS A 255 -1.67 -15.47 -1.36
N GLU A 256 -1.05 -15.40 -0.18
CA GLU A 256 0.41 -15.29 -0.04
C GLU A 256 1.15 -16.42 -0.80
N PRO A 257 2.34 -16.16 -1.38
CA PRO A 257 3.23 -17.23 -1.79
C PRO A 257 3.47 -18.20 -0.62
N ASP A 258 3.46 -19.51 -0.90
CA ASP A 258 3.69 -20.58 0.08
C ASP A 258 2.49 -21.00 0.96
N ALA A 259 1.27 -20.95 0.40
CA ALA A 259 0.03 -21.45 1.02
C ALA A 259 -0.56 -22.70 0.33
N PRO A 260 0.11 -23.88 0.37
CA PRO A 260 -0.33 -25.07 -0.36
C PRO A 260 -1.67 -25.64 0.12
N HIS A 261 -2.05 -25.42 1.38
CA HIS A 261 -3.35 -25.82 1.93
C HIS A 261 -4.52 -25.06 1.29
N LEU A 262 -4.32 -23.78 0.92
CA LEU A 262 -5.33 -23.01 0.20
C LEU A 262 -5.54 -23.57 -1.22
N GLU A 263 -4.46 -23.89 -1.93
CA GLU A 263 -4.52 -24.53 -3.25
C GLU A 263 -5.20 -25.90 -3.17
N SER A 264 -4.86 -26.69 -2.16
CA SER A 264 -5.43 -28.03 -1.90
C SER A 264 -6.92 -28.00 -1.54
N ALA A 265 -7.35 -26.98 -0.80
CA ALA A 265 -8.75 -26.79 -0.42
C ALA A 265 -9.61 -26.14 -1.53
N CYS A 266 -8.96 -25.54 -2.54
CA CYS A 266 -9.61 -24.79 -3.60
C CYS A 266 -10.57 -25.68 -4.41
N PRO A 267 -11.87 -25.36 -4.47
CA PRO A 267 -12.82 -26.12 -5.29
C PRO A 267 -12.57 -25.85 -6.78
N SER A 268 -12.99 -26.76 -7.65
CA SER A 268 -12.85 -26.59 -9.11
C SER A 268 -13.64 -25.41 -9.68
N SER A 269 -14.57 -24.84 -8.91
CA SER A 269 -15.34 -23.65 -9.25
C SER A 269 -14.63 -22.33 -8.92
N ALA A 270 -13.50 -22.37 -8.21
CA ALA A 270 -12.72 -21.20 -7.81
C ALA A 270 -11.30 -21.28 -8.36
N GLU A 271 -10.69 -20.12 -8.60
CA GLU A 271 -9.29 -20.00 -8.96
C GLU A 271 -8.47 -19.52 -7.76
N CYS A 272 -7.43 -20.27 -7.39
CA CYS A 272 -6.48 -19.88 -6.35
C CYS A 272 -5.21 -19.30 -6.99
N VAL A 273 -4.97 -18.00 -6.77
CA VAL A 273 -3.95 -17.19 -7.43
C VAL A 273 -2.93 -16.68 -6.41
N LYS A 274 -1.65 -16.96 -6.64
CA LYS A 274 -0.58 -16.40 -5.80
C LYS A 274 -0.49 -14.88 -5.92
N LEU A 275 -0.36 -14.20 -4.80
CA LEU A 275 -0.10 -12.78 -4.72
C LEU A 275 1.33 -12.50 -5.17
N THR A 276 1.43 -12.01 -6.40
CA THR A 276 2.68 -11.56 -7.01
C THR A 276 2.52 -10.12 -7.48
N ILE A 277 3.63 -9.40 -7.65
CA ILE A 277 3.61 -8.05 -8.24
C ILE A 277 2.91 -8.08 -9.59
N THR A 278 3.15 -9.11 -10.42
CA THR A 278 2.50 -9.27 -11.73
C THR A 278 0.99 -9.30 -11.62
N ASN A 279 0.44 -10.14 -10.73
CA ASN A 279 -1.01 -10.26 -10.54
C ASN A 279 -1.62 -8.98 -9.96
N ILE A 280 -0.93 -8.33 -9.03
CA ILE A 280 -1.35 -7.05 -8.45
C ILE A 280 -1.40 -5.94 -9.53
N LEU A 281 -0.47 -5.95 -10.49
CA LEU A 281 -0.44 -4.94 -11.56
C LEU A 281 -1.63 -5.03 -12.52
N HIS A 282 -2.35 -6.15 -12.55
CA HIS A 282 -3.61 -6.30 -13.30
C HIS A 282 -4.80 -5.65 -12.61
N TRP A 283 -4.66 -5.22 -11.35
CA TRP A 283 -5.68 -4.48 -10.62
C TRP A 283 -5.69 -2.98 -10.96
N ALA A 284 -4.82 -2.53 -11.87
CA ALA A 284 -4.51 -1.13 -12.13
C ALA A 284 -5.04 -0.59 -13.45
#